data_AF-A0A1Y2VB70-F1
#
_entry.id   AF-A0A1Y2VB70-F1
#
_cell.length_a   1.000
_cell.length_b   1.000
_cell.length_c   1.000
_cell.angle_alpha   90.00
_cell.angle_beta   90.00
_cell.angle_gamma   90.00
#
_symmetry.space_group_name_H-M   'P 1'
#
loop_
_entity.id
_entity.type
_entity.pdbx_description
1 polymer ?
#
loop_
_entity_poly.entity_id
_entity_poly.type
_entity_poly.pdbx_seq_one_letter_code
_entity_poly.pdbx_strand_id
1 'polypeptide(L)'
;MAAFTFGVELEAAYFYTTKPGKAGIISSRHEELAPVIDMSLDAIQRRNPDFASERFRVDEYMLLELERYVAEVVQDFVNALPETSRGEVIPLTKDPILNQYRQWRVGHDNTIMLDFSRSYTYTTLRWAPLEVQSPAMYATEGAFKEVEAVTDMLRTSFRTTVNPSCGLHVHIGWGPKLFPLEMLKKMAAIVWAGDCLFQQMHPVSRRHNRYCQGPRTDSLLEKGHKAAKYNPPSKGVPRSVA
;
A
#
# COMPACT_ATOMS: atom_id res chain seq x y z
N MET A 1 -3.04 17.26 -21.87
CA MET A 1 -3.68 16.10 -21.22
C MET A 1 -2.59 15.28 -20.55
N ALA A 2 -2.77 14.92 -19.27
CA ALA A 2 -1.72 14.26 -18.47
C ALA A 2 -1.33 12.93 -19.11
N ALA A 3 -0.09 12.83 -19.59
CA ALA A 3 0.45 11.59 -20.17
C ALA A 3 0.92 10.60 -19.10
N PHE A 4 1.10 11.08 -17.87
CA PHE A 4 1.56 10.26 -16.76
C PHE A 4 0.39 9.68 -15.99
N THR A 5 0.57 8.42 -15.62
CA THR A 5 -0.27 7.73 -14.67
C THR A 5 0.48 7.55 -13.37
N PHE A 6 -0.26 7.35 -12.30
CA PHE A 6 0.30 6.96 -11.02
C PHE A 6 -0.60 5.96 -10.32
N GLY A 7 -0.01 5.20 -9.40
CA GLY A 7 -0.71 4.41 -8.40
C GLY A 7 0.01 4.58 -7.06
N VAL A 8 -0.73 4.40 -5.97
CA VAL A 8 -0.15 4.46 -4.62
C VAL A 8 -0.37 3.14 -3.89
N GLU A 9 0.57 2.80 -3.02
CA GLU A 9 0.44 1.70 -2.06
C GLU A 9 0.54 2.27 -0.65
N LEU A 10 -0.50 2.05 0.14
CA LEU A 10 -0.67 2.58 1.49
C LEU A 10 -0.53 1.44 2.50
N GLU A 11 0.63 1.37 3.15
CA GLU A 11 0.90 0.33 4.13
C GLU A 11 0.51 0.77 5.55
N ALA A 12 -0.17 -0.11 6.28
CA ALA A 12 -0.43 0.07 7.70
C ALA A 12 -0.63 -1.26 8.41
N ALA A 13 -0.42 -1.27 9.73
CA ALA A 13 -0.89 -2.35 10.59
C ALA A 13 -2.35 -2.08 10.99
N TYR A 14 -3.25 -3.00 10.63
CA TYR A 14 -4.69 -2.93 10.91
C TYR A 14 -5.02 -3.76 12.15
N PHE A 15 -5.64 -3.14 13.16
CA PHE A 15 -5.98 -3.83 14.40
C PHE A 15 -7.35 -4.51 14.31
N TYR A 16 -7.41 -5.75 14.81
CA TYR A 16 -8.62 -6.55 14.84
C TYR A 16 -8.75 -7.36 16.12
N THR A 17 -9.96 -7.87 16.37
CA THR A 17 -10.27 -8.74 17.51
C THR A 17 -11.14 -9.91 17.08
N THR A 18 -10.91 -11.09 17.67
CA THR A 18 -11.81 -12.25 17.53
C THR A 18 -12.77 -12.38 18.72
N LYS A 19 -12.63 -11.50 19.72
CA LYS A 19 -13.40 -11.51 20.98
C LYS A 19 -13.77 -10.05 21.31
N PRO A 20 -14.78 -9.47 20.63
CA PRO A 20 -15.13 -8.05 20.79
C PRO A 20 -15.38 -7.65 22.26
N GLY A 21 -16.02 -8.51 23.06
CA GLY A 21 -16.24 -8.27 24.50
C GLY A 21 -14.97 -8.23 25.38
N LYS A 22 -13.81 -8.66 24.87
CA LYS A 22 -12.50 -8.58 25.54
C LYS A 22 -11.53 -7.57 24.92
N ALA A 23 -11.96 -6.91 23.84
CA ALA A 23 -11.11 -5.96 23.12
C ALA A 23 -10.76 -4.70 23.94
N GLY A 24 -11.40 -4.54 25.11
CA GLY A 24 -10.97 -3.68 26.22
C GLY A 24 -10.63 -2.26 25.80
N ILE A 25 -11.56 -1.33 25.99
CA ILE A 25 -11.24 0.09 26.06
C ILE A 25 -10.32 0.26 27.29
N ILE A 26 -9.00 0.29 27.07
CA ILE A 26 -8.00 0.38 28.15
C ILE A 26 -7.92 1.83 28.69
N SER A 27 -8.45 2.83 27.96
CA SER A 27 -8.60 4.20 28.44
C SER A 27 -9.67 5.00 27.68
N SER A 28 -10.15 6.10 28.27
CA SER A 28 -11.11 7.04 27.64
C SER A 28 -10.64 7.60 26.29
N ARG A 29 -9.32 7.63 26.04
CA ARG A 29 -8.74 8.04 24.75
C ARG A 29 -9.02 7.07 23.59
N HIS A 30 -9.56 5.87 23.84
CA HIS A 30 -9.92 4.94 22.76
C HIS A 30 -11.25 5.26 22.08
N GLU A 31 -12.10 6.09 22.70
CA GLU A 31 -13.39 6.52 22.12
C GLU A 31 -13.18 7.45 20.91
N GLU A 32 -12.05 8.17 20.87
CA GLU A 32 -11.67 9.07 19.77
C GLU A 32 -10.94 8.35 18.63
N LEU A 33 -10.57 7.06 18.81
CA LEU A 33 -9.86 6.29 17.80
C LEU A 33 -10.83 5.61 16.84
N ALA A 34 -10.48 5.50 15.56
CA ALA A 34 -11.21 4.70 14.57
C ALA A 34 -11.40 3.24 15.01
N PRO A 35 -12.49 2.53 14.70
CA PRO A 35 -12.83 1.24 15.31
C PRO A 35 -11.89 0.09 14.93
N VAL A 36 -11.76 -0.91 15.81
CA VAL A 36 -11.06 -2.17 15.48
C VAL A 36 -11.95 -3.07 14.66
N ILE A 37 -11.36 -3.86 13.77
CA ILE A 37 -12.13 -4.80 12.95
C ILE A 37 -12.59 -5.98 13.83
N ASP A 38 -13.91 -6.22 13.86
CA ASP A 38 -14.47 -7.41 14.50
C ASP A 38 -14.38 -8.60 13.55
N MET A 39 -13.52 -9.54 13.91
CA MET A 39 -13.28 -10.80 13.21
C MET A 39 -13.73 -12.00 14.06
N SER A 40 -14.70 -11.81 14.96
CA SER A 40 -15.43 -12.94 15.55
C SER A 40 -16.13 -13.75 14.45
N LEU A 41 -16.34 -15.05 14.69
CA LEU A 41 -17.00 -15.93 13.72
C LEU A 41 -18.38 -15.38 13.33
N ASP A 42 -19.14 -14.86 14.29
CA ASP A 42 -20.45 -14.24 14.06
C ASP A 42 -20.36 -13.01 13.15
N ALA A 43 -19.30 -12.19 13.28
CA ALA A 43 -19.08 -11.04 12.41
C ALA A 43 -18.71 -11.45 10.99
N ILE A 44 -17.87 -12.47 10.85
CA ILE A 44 -17.49 -13.02 9.56
C ILE A 44 -18.71 -13.63 8.87
N GLN A 45 -19.48 -14.48 9.56
CA GLN A 45 -20.68 -15.11 9.00
C GLN A 45 -21.77 -14.10 8.62
N ARG A 46 -21.86 -12.97 9.32
CA ARG A 46 -22.74 -11.86 8.92
C ARG A 46 -22.30 -11.19 7.61
N ARG A 47 -21.00 -11.12 7.34
CA ARG A 47 -20.42 -10.55 6.09
C ARG A 47 -20.28 -11.58 4.97
N ASN A 48 -20.17 -12.85 5.31
CA ASN A 48 -20.01 -13.98 4.40
C ASN A 48 -20.73 -15.21 4.96
N PRO A 49 -22.02 -15.36 4.65
CA PRO A 49 -22.83 -16.48 5.14
C PRO A 49 -22.30 -17.85 4.74
N ASP A 50 -21.58 -17.94 3.62
CA ASP A 50 -21.01 -19.19 3.09
C ASP A 50 -19.66 -19.55 3.75
N PHE A 51 -19.20 -18.76 4.73
CA PHE A 51 -17.96 -19.02 5.43
C PHE A 51 -18.04 -20.28 6.31
N ALA A 52 -17.35 -21.35 5.88
CA ALA A 52 -17.32 -22.64 6.58
C ALA A 52 -16.49 -22.58 7.88
N SER A 53 -17.14 -22.82 9.02
CA SER A 53 -16.54 -22.75 10.38
C SER A 53 -15.38 -23.73 10.61
N GLU A 54 -15.32 -24.83 9.87
CA GLU A 54 -14.27 -25.87 9.98
C GLU A 54 -12.88 -25.39 9.48
N ARG A 55 -12.83 -24.28 8.72
CA ARG A 55 -11.59 -23.70 8.19
C ARG A 55 -10.90 -22.73 9.14
N PHE A 56 -11.38 -22.59 10.36
CA PHE A 56 -10.82 -21.68 11.37
C PHE A 56 -9.49 -22.18 11.97
N ARG A 57 -8.48 -22.48 11.11
CA ARG A 57 -7.06 -22.55 11.50
C ARG A 57 -6.42 -21.19 11.22
N VAL A 58 -5.71 -20.67 12.21
CA VAL A 58 -6.11 -19.44 12.92
C VAL A 58 -5.59 -18.11 12.35
N ASP A 59 -4.73 -18.08 11.32
CA ASP A 59 -4.15 -16.79 10.88
C ASP A 59 -4.30 -16.50 9.36
N GLU A 60 -4.14 -17.48 8.46
CA GLU A 60 -4.16 -17.22 7.00
C GLU A 60 -5.57 -16.93 6.45
N TYR A 61 -6.58 -17.75 6.80
CA TYR A 61 -7.97 -17.49 6.40
C TYR A 61 -8.52 -16.20 7.01
N MET A 62 -8.06 -15.87 8.22
CA MET A 62 -8.42 -14.63 8.89
C MET A 62 -7.85 -13.43 8.15
N LEU A 63 -6.61 -13.52 7.67
CA LEU A 63 -5.98 -12.49 6.86
C LEU A 63 -6.72 -12.29 5.53
N LEU A 64 -7.06 -13.38 4.83
CA LEU A 64 -7.84 -13.30 3.58
C LEU A 64 -9.21 -12.64 3.77
N GLU A 65 -9.91 -12.98 4.85
CA GLU A 65 -11.20 -12.36 5.17
C GLU A 65 -11.06 -10.88 5.55
N LEU A 66 -9.93 -10.51 6.16
CA LEU A 66 -9.62 -9.13 6.53
C LEU A 66 -9.26 -8.31 5.28
N GLU A 67 -8.44 -8.86 4.38
CA GLU A 67 -8.18 -8.29 3.05
C GLU A 67 -9.48 -8.08 2.28
N ARG A 68 -10.35 -9.11 2.22
CA ARG A 68 -11.66 -9.03 1.56
C ARG A 68 -12.53 -7.94 2.15
N TYR A 69 -12.68 -7.90 3.47
CA TYR A 69 -13.51 -6.91 4.15
C TYR A 69 -13.01 -5.47 3.91
N VAL A 70 -11.71 -5.23 4.03
CA VAL A 70 -11.14 -3.90 3.75
C VAL A 70 -11.30 -3.53 2.28
N ALA A 71 -11.12 -4.48 1.36
CA ALA A 71 -11.33 -4.26 -0.07
C ALA A 71 -12.77 -3.89 -0.40
N GLU A 72 -13.75 -4.58 0.19
CA GLU A 72 -15.18 -4.28 0.05
C GLU A 72 -15.49 -2.86 0.54
N VAL A 73 -15.04 -2.49 1.74
CA VAL A 73 -15.26 -1.14 2.30
C VAL A 73 -14.62 -0.05 1.44
N VAL A 74 -13.39 -0.26 0.96
CA VAL A 74 -12.71 0.69 0.06
C VAL A 74 -13.48 0.83 -1.24
N GLN A 75 -13.90 -0.28 -1.85
CA GLN A 75 -14.61 -0.26 -3.12
C GLN A 75 -15.99 0.40 -3.00
N ASP A 76 -16.74 0.10 -1.95
CA ASP A 76 -18.04 0.72 -1.66
C ASP A 76 -17.90 2.23 -1.44
N PHE A 77 -16.88 2.65 -0.69
CA PHE A 77 -16.58 4.06 -0.47
C PHE A 77 -16.27 4.79 -1.78
N VAL A 78 -15.38 4.23 -2.61
CA VAL A 78 -14.99 4.82 -3.91
C VAL A 78 -16.19 4.88 -4.87
N ASN A 79 -17.06 3.86 -4.86
CA ASN A 79 -18.27 3.84 -5.67
C ASN A 79 -19.27 4.94 -5.26
N ALA A 80 -19.25 5.36 -3.99
CA ALA A 80 -20.08 6.44 -3.46
C ALA A 80 -19.49 7.84 -3.67
N LEU A 81 -18.22 7.96 -4.11
CA LEU A 81 -17.60 9.26 -4.37
C LEU A 81 -18.24 9.97 -5.57
N PRO A 82 -18.37 11.32 -5.53
CA PRO A 82 -18.76 12.10 -6.69
C PRO A 82 -17.80 11.90 -7.86
N GLU A 83 -18.31 11.90 -9.10
CA GLU A 83 -17.48 11.73 -10.31
C GLU A 83 -16.31 12.70 -10.40
N THR A 84 -16.50 13.94 -9.93
CA THR A 84 -15.46 14.98 -9.91
C THR A 84 -14.29 14.67 -8.98
N SER A 85 -14.49 13.74 -8.05
CA SER A 85 -13.49 13.29 -7.06
C SER A 85 -12.97 11.89 -7.38
N ARG A 86 -13.31 11.34 -8.56
CA ARG A 86 -12.79 10.06 -9.03
C ARG A 86 -11.67 10.25 -10.05
N GLY A 87 -10.63 9.44 -9.93
CA GLY A 87 -9.53 9.43 -10.88
C GLY A 87 -9.89 8.73 -12.19
N GLU A 88 -9.37 9.25 -13.29
CA GLU A 88 -9.47 8.56 -14.58
C GLU A 88 -8.48 7.39 -14.59
N VAL A 89 -8.99 6.16 -14.53
CA VAL A 89 -8.19 4.93 -14.55
C VAL A 89 -7.72 4.61 -15.97
N ILE A 90 -6.57 3.95 -16.10
CA ILE A 90 -6.12 3.42 -17.39
C ILE A 90 -7.21 2.58 -18.11
N PRO A 91 -7.29 2.68 -19.45
CA PRO A 91 -8.28 1.93 -20.22
C PRO A 91 -8.04 0.42 -20.11
N LEU A 92 -9.09 -0.36 -20.35
CA LEU A 92 -8.97 -1.81 -20.52
C LEU A 92 -7.93 -2.12 -21.60
N THR A 93 -7.06 -3.07 -21.30
CA THR A 93 -6.04 -3.55 -22.24
C THR A 93 -6.25 -5.03 -22.53
N LYS A 94 -5.56 -5.54 -23.56
CA LYS A 94 -5.49 -6.99 -23.81
C LYS A 94 -4.58 -7.71 -22.81
N ASP A 95 -3.80 -6.97 -22.04
CA ASP A 95 -2.89 -7.53 -21.05
C ASP A 95 -3.66 -7.75 -19.72
N PRO A 96 -3.86 -9.01 -19.31
CA PRO A 96 -4.55 -9.31 -18.06
C PRO A 96 -3.81 -8.75 -16.83
N ILE A 97 -2.48 -8.62 -16.90
CA ILE A 97 -1.67 -8.07 -15.81
C ILE A 97 -1.99 -6.59 -15.62
N LEU A 98 -2.06 -5.80 -16.69
CA LEU A 98 -2.40 -4.38 -16.58
C LEU A 98 -3.84 -4.17 -16.09
N ASN A 99 -4.75 -5.08 -16.45
CA ASN A 99 -6.15 -4.98 -16.04
C ASN A 99 -6.36 -5.18 -14.53
N GLN A 100 -5.41 -5.82 -13.81
CA GLN A 100 -5.49 -5.97 -12.36
C GLN A 100 -5.30 -4.64 -11.61
N TYR A 101 -4.66 -3.64 -12.24
CA TYR A 101 -4.41 -2.31 -11.65
C TYR A 101 -5.52 -1.30 -11.95
N ARG A 102 -6.74 -1.76 -12.24
CA ARG A 102 -7.87 -0.90 -12.61
C ARG A 102 -8.85 -0.65 -11.47
N GLN A 103 -8.63 -1.27 -10.33
CA GLN A 103 -9.48 -1.16 -9.14
C GLN A 103 -8.60 -1.07 -7.90
N TRP A 104 -9.17 -0.55 -6.82
CA TRP A 104 -8.51 -0.60 -5.52
C TRP A 104 -8.34 -2.06 -5.10
N ARG A 105 -7.17 -2.37 -4.54
CA ARG A 105 -6.83 -3.71 -4.09
C ARG A 105 -6.29 -3.64 -2.68
N VAL A 106 -6.47 -4.74 -1.96
CA VAL A 106 -5.87 -4.94 -0.64
C VAL A 106 -5.06 -6.21 -0.71
N GLY A 107 -3.84 -6.15 -0.23
CA GLY A 107 -2.97 -7.31 -0.06
C GLY A 107 -2.29 -7.24 1.29
N HIS A 108 -1.60 -8.32 1.64
CA HIS A 108 -0.72 -8.34 2.79
C HIS A 108 0.72 -8.00 2.40
N ASP A 109 1.42 -7.27 3.27
CA ASP A 109 2.84 -7.00 3.12
C ASP A 109 3.63 -7.52 4.32
N ASN A 110 4.32 -8.65 4.13
CA ASN A 110 5.09 -9.30 5.18
C ASN A 110 6.32 -8.50 5.66
N THR A 111 6.64 -7.38 5.01
CA THR A 111 7.71 -6.46 5.45
C THR A 111 7.25 -5.49 6.53
N ILE A 112 5.92 -5.33 6.71
CA ILE A 112 5.33 -4.56 7.80
C ILE A 112 5.48 -5.35 9.12
N MET A 113 6.19 -4.77 10.08
CA MET A 113 6.54 -5.38 11.35
C MET A 113 6.06 -4.51 12.51
N LEU A 114 5.15 -5.00 13.34
CA LEU A 114 4.76 -4.28 14.55
C LEU A 114 5.78 -4.52 15.68
N ASP A 115 6.52 -3.48 16.10
CA ASP A 115 7.46 -3.57 17.22
C ASP A 115 6.72 -3.51 18.56
N PHE A 116 6.45 -4.68 19.12
CA PHE A 116 5.77 -4.85 20.41
C PHE A 116 6.63 -4.51 21.63
N SER A 117 7.93 -4.21 21.46
CA SER A 117 8.82 -3.90 22.60
C SER A 117 8.43 -2.63 23.37
N ARG A 118 7.43 -1.89 22.88
CA ARG A 118 6.89 -0.66 23.49
C ARG A 118 5.39 -0.66 23.82
N SER A 119 4.64 -1.76 23.65
CA SER A 119 3.16 -1.69 23.74
C SER A 119 2.56 -2.50 24.90
N TYR A 120 2.45 -1.89 26.08
CA TYR A 120 1.50 -2.35 27.11
C TYR A 120 0.03 -1.99 26.76
N THR A 121 -0.21 -1.16 25.75
CA THR A 121 -1.52 -0.55 25.45
C THR A 121 -2.41 -1.35 24.48
N TYR A 122 -1.87 -2.34 23.75
CA TYR A 122 -2.63 -3.10 22.73
C TYR A 122 -2.49 -4.63 22.87
N THR A 123 -2.09 -5.13 24.04
CA THR A 123 -1.83 -6.56 24.27
C THR A 123 -3.04 -7.48 24.06
N THR A 124 -4.26 -6.92 24.04
CA THR A 124 -5.51 -7.64 23.80
C THR A 124 -5.95 -7.65 22.33
N LEU A 125 -5.33 -6.83 21.48
CA LEU A 125 -5.66 -6.72 20.06
C LEU A 125 -4.69 -7.52 19.20
N ARG A 126 -5.22 -8.08 18.11
CA ARG A 126 -4.42 -8.65 17.03
C ARG A 126 -4.21 -7.59 15.95
N TRP A 127 -3.29 -7.84 15.03
CA TRP A 127 -3.02 -6.95 13.91
C TRP A 127 -2.71 -7.73 12.64
N ALA A 128 -2.98 -7.10 11.49
CA ALA A 128 -2.66 -7.60 10.16
C ALA A 128 -1.81 -6.57 9.39
N PRO A 129 -0.75 -6.99 8.69
CA PRO A 129 0.04 -6.12 7.83
C PRO A 129 -0.65 -5.96 6.47
N LEU A 130 -1.38 -4.87 6.24
CA LEU A 130 -2.08 -4.67 4.97
C LEU A 130 -1.49 -3.51 4.17
N GLU A 131 -1.53 -3.70 2.87
CA GLU A 131 -1.23 -2.70 1.84
C GLU A 131 -2.49 -2.45 1.01
N VAL A 132 -2.95 -1.19 0.98
CA VAL A 132 -4.07 -0.76 0.15
C VAL A 132 -3.51 -0.08 -1.09
N GLN A 133 -3.76 -0.67 -2.26
CA GLN A 133 -3.22 -0.26 -3.54
C GLN A 133 -4.29 0.46 -4.37
N SER A 134 -3.99 1.65 -4.87
CA SER A 134 -4.89 2.37 -5.78
C SER A 134 -4.84 1.79 -7.20
N PRO A 135 -5.86 2.06 -8.03
CA PRO A 135 -5.73 1.88 -9.47
C PRO A 135 -4.58 2.73 -10.03
N ALA A 136 -4.09 2.32 -11.21
CA ALA A 136 -3.28 3.17 -12.07
C ALA A 136 -4.18 4.23 -12.72
N MET A 137 -4.09 5.47 -12.23
CA MET A 137 -4.89 6.61 -12.65
C MET A 137 -4.05 7.64 -13.37
N TYR A 138 -4.62 8.37 -14.32
CA TYR A 138 -3.97 9.56 -14.85
C TYR A 138 -3.78 10.59 -13.75
N ALA A 139 -2.64 11.30 -13.78
CA ALA A 139 -2.31 12.34 -12.81
C ALA A 139 -3.20 13.58 -13.01
N THR A 140 -4.42 13.51 -12.48
CA THR A 140 -5.46 14.53 -12.52
C THR A 140 -5.86 14.94 -11.11
N GLU A 141 -6.51 16.09 -10.98
CA GLU A 141 -7.02 16.56 -9.68
C GLU A 141 -8.01 15.57 -9.06
N GLY A 142 -8.87 14.95 -9.87
CA GLY A 142 -9.81 13.92 -9.41
C GLY A 142 -9.08 12.70 -8.81
N ALA A 143 -7.98 12.26 -9.43
CA ALA A 143 -7.20 11.14 -8.92
C ALA A 143 -6.51 11.46 -7.58
N PHE A 144 -5.99 12.68 -7.41
CA PHE A 144 -5.40 13.10 -6.14
C PHE A 144 -6.46 13.20 -5.02
N LYS A 145 -7.64 13.74 -5.33
CA LYS A 145 -8.78 13.78 -4.40
C LYS A 145 -9.28 12.38 -4.01
N GLU A 146 -9.30 11.44 -4.96
CA GLU A 146 -9.69 10.06 -4.67
C GLU A 146 -8.73 9.41 -3.66
N VAL A 147 -7.42 9.55 -3.88
CA VAL A 147 -6.39 9.03 -2.97
C VAL A 147 -6.46 9.68 -1.59
N GLU A 148 -6.65 11.00 -1.52
CA GLU A 148 -6.83 11.72 -0.26
C GLU A 148 -8.08 11.21 0.48
N ALA A 149 -9.22 11.11 -0.21
CA ALA A 149 -10.48 10.66 0.37
C ALA A 149 -10.40 9.22 0.89
N VAL A 150 -9.78 8.30 0.13
CA VAL A 150 -9.56 6.92 0.59
C VAL A 150 -8.60 6.88 1.77
N THR A 151 -7.53 7.67 1.77
CA THR A 151 -6.58 7.73 2.90
C THR A 151 -7.28 8.19 4.19
N ASP A 152 -8.11 9.22 4.11
CA ASP A 152 -8.88 9.70 5.26
C ASP A 152 -9.93 8.68 5.72
N MET A 153 -10.63 8.04 4.77
CA MET A 153 -11.57 6.97 5.09
C MET A 153 -10.88 5.82 5.83
N LEU A 154 -9.71 5.36 5.37
CA LEU A 154 -8.97 4.29 6.04
C LEU A 154 -8.65 4.68 7.49
N ARG A 155 -8.23 5.94 7.72
CA ARG A 155 -7.88 6.47 9.05
C ARG A 155 -9.07 6.59 9.98
N THR A 156 -10.28 6.79 9.47
CA THR A 156 -11.50 6.96 10.28
C THR A 156 -12.29 5.67 10.46
N SER A 157 -12.22 4.78 9.48
CA SER A 157 -12.99 3.52 9.44
C SER A 157 -12.27 2.36 10.09
N PHE A 158 -10.94 2.42 10.18
CA PHE A 158 -10.12 1.35 10.72
C PHE A 158 -9.12 1.85 11.73
N ARG A 159 -8.97 1.11 12.83
CA ARG A 159 -7.88 1.31 13.76
C ARG A 159 -6.60 0.85 13.10
N THR A 160 -5.80 1.80 12.65
CA THR A 160 -4.51 1.55 12.00
C THR A 160 -3.36 2.20 12.74
N THR A 161 -2.15 1.70 12.54
CA THR A 161 -0.91 2.43 12.87
C THR A 161 0.07 2.36 11.71
N VAL A 162 0.76 3.46 11.46
CA VAL A 162 1.85 3.57 10.49
C VAL A 162 3.13 3.63 11.28
N ASN A 163 3.82 2.50 11.37
CA ASN A 163 5.04 2.36 12.15
C ASN A 163 6.28 2.49 11.23
N PRO A 164 7.51 2.42 11.78
CA PRO A 164 8.73 2.54 10.98
C PRO A 164 8.87 1.56 9.81
N SER A 165 8.23 0.39 9.82
CA SER A 165 8.32 -0.54 8.68
C SER A 165 7.39 -0.18 7.51
N CYS A 166 6.26 0.50 7.76
CA CYS A 166 5.27 0.80 6.72
C CYS A 166 5.82 1.74 5.63
N GLY A 167 5.56 1.47 4.36
CA GLY A 167 5.86 2.32 3.20
C GLY A 167 4.72 3.23 2.75
N LEU A 168 5.09 4.21 1.92
CA LEU A 168 4.21 4.83 0.94
C LEU A 168 4.91 4.64 -0.40
N HIS A 169 4.35 3.83 -1.28
CA HIS A 169 4.89 3.66 -2.62
C HIS A 169 4.09 4.50 -3.60
N VAL A 170 4.81 5.17 -4.51
CA VAL A 170 4.21 5.90 -5.63
C VAL A 170 4.76 5.32 -6.90
N HIS A 171 3.92 4.58 -7.61
CA HIS A 171 4.23 4.02 -8.92
C HIS A 171 3.92 5.10 -9.95
N ILE A 172 4.86 5.38 -10.84
CA ILE A 172 4.69 6.36 -11.92
C ILE A 172 4.77 5.62 -13.24
N GLY A 173 3.76 5.82 -14.09
CA GLY A 173 3.68 5.24 -15.42
C GLY A 173 3.57 6.31 -16.50
N TRP A 174 3.86 5.93 -17.75
CA TRP A 174 3.60 6.77 -18.93
C TRP A 174 2.34 6.29 -19.65
N GLY A 175 1.22 6.22 -18.93
CA GLY A 175 -0.01 5.65 -19.46
C GLY A 175 0.25 4.21 -19.92
N PRO A 176 -0.22 3.81 -21.12
CA PRO A 176 0.03 2.47 -21.66
C PRO A 176 1.42 2.31 -22.31
N LYS A 177 2.31 3.31 -22.23
CA LYS A 177 3.62 3.30 -22.89
C LYS A 177 4.74 2.94 -21.91
N LEU A 178 5.78 2.30 -22.43
CA LEU A 178 7.04 2.13 -21.72
C LEU A 178 7.84 3.44 -21.70
N PHE A 179 8.60 3.64 -20.62
CA PHE A 179 9.57 4.73 -20.56
C PHE A 179 10.75 4.45 -21.51
N PRO A 180 11.13 5.40 -22.38
CA PRO A 180 12.39 5.36 -23.11
C PRO A 180 13.56 5.32 -22.14
N LEU A 181 14.59 4.55 -22.48
CA LEU A 181 15.79 4.40 -21.65
C LEU A 181 16.42 5.75 -21.26
N GLU A 182 16.49 6.70 -22.19
CA GLU A 182 17.03 8.03 -21.92
C GLU A 182 16.21 8.82 -20.89
N MET A 183 14.89 8.60 -20.84
CA MET A 183 14.04 9.19 -19.81
C MET A 183 14.32 8.55 -18.45
N LEU A 184 14.42 7.22 -18.39
CA LEU A 184 14.75 6.49 -17.15
C LEU A 184 16.11 6.93 -16.58
N LYS A 185 17.13 7.09 -17.42
CA LYS A 185 18.45 7.60 -17.00
C LYS A 185 18.36 8.99 -16.38
N LYS A 186 17.57 9.89 -17.00
CA LYS A 186 17.35 11.24 -16.48
C LYS A 186 16.58 11.23 -15.16
N MET A 187 15.55 10.40 -15.04
CA MET A 187 14.81 10.21 -13.79
C MET A 187 15.72 9.71 -12.68
N ALA A 188 16.53 8.68 -12.93
CA ALA A 188 17.50 8.17 -11.97
C ALA A 188 18.53 9.24 -11.54
N ALA A 189 19.02 10.04 -12.50
CA ALA A 189 19.93 11.14 -12.20
C ALA A 189 19.28 12.23 -11.32
N ILE A 190 18.02 12.57 -11.55
CA ILE A 190 17.26 13.53 -10.72
C ILE A 190 17.04 12.97 -9.31
N VAL A 191 16.59 11.73 -9.20
CA VAL A 191 16.37 11.06 -7.91
C VAL A 191 17.67 10.97 -7.10
N TRP A 192 18.78 10.64 -7.77
CA TRP A 192 20.11 10.67 -7.16
C TRP A 192 20.52 12.08 -6.71
N ALA A 193 20.45 13.05 -7.63
CA ALA A 193 20.92 14.40 -7.37
C ALA A 193 20.11 15.08 -6.25
N GLY A 194 18.79 14.88 -6.26
CA GLY A 194 17.81 15.48 -5.36
C GLY A 194 17.52 14.69 -4.08
N ASP A 195 18.23 13.59 -3.80
CA ASP A 195 17.97 12.71 -2.65
C ASP A 195 17.77 13.48 -1.33
N CYS A 196 18.63 14.46 -1.03
CA CYS A 196 18.50 15.27 0.18
C CYS A 196 17.17 16.06 0.26
N LEU A 197 16.61 16.48 -0.88
CA LEU A 197 15.31 17.14 -0.94
C LEU A 197 14.18 16.14 -0.74
N PHE A 198 14.26 14.96 -1.37
CA PHE A 198 13.28 13.88 -1.15
C PHE A 198 13.24 13.44 0.32
N GLN A 199 14.40 13.34 0.97
CA GLN A 199 14.51 13.02 2.39
C GLN A 199 13.82 14.05 3.30
N GLN A 200 13.75 15.31 2.89
CA GLN A 200 13.06 16.35 3.68
C GLN A 200 11.54 16.21 3.64
N MET A 201 10.98 15.58 2.59
CA MET A 201 9.53 15.34 2.48
C MET A 201 9.06 14.22 3.43
N HIS A 202 9.96 13.37 3.91
CA HIS A 202 9.60 12.37 4.89
C HIS A 202 9.40 12.99 6.29
N PRO A 203 8.43 12.46 7.07
CA PRO A 203 8.32 12.77 8.50
C PRO A 203 9.65 12.55 9.22
N VAL A 204 9.93 13.34 10.26
CA VAL A 204 11.22 13.26 11.00
C VAL A 204 11.52 11.85 11.50
N SER A 205 10.50 11.09 11.90
CA SER A 205 10.61 9.68 12.34
C SER A 205 11.11 8.72 11.24
N ARG A 206 11.14 9.16 9.98
CA ARG A 206 11.47 8.34 8.80
C ARG A 206 12.82 8.69 8.17
N ARG A 207 13.36 9.90 8.41
CA ARG A 207 14.60 10.40 7.77
C ARG A 207 15.86 9.56 8.06
N HIS A 208 15.89 8.83 9.17
CA HIS A 208 17.01 7.96 9.56
C HIS A 208 16.61 6.48 9.66
N ASN A 209 15.50 6.13 9.02
CA ASN A 209 14.95 4.80 9.08
C ASN A 209 15.60 3.89 8.03
N ARG A 210 15.98 2.66 8.40
CA ARG A 210 16.56 1.68 7.48
C ARG A 210 15.65 1.33 6.28
N TYR A 211 14.33 1.47 6.45
CA TYR A 211 13.32 1.23 5.42
C TYR A 211 13.08 2.44 4.50
N CYS A 212 13.81 3.54 4.68
CA CYS A 212 13.60 4.81 3.97
C CYS A 212 14.93 5.44 3.52
N GLN A 213 15.96 4.62 3.31
CA GLN A 213 17.28 5.09 2.91
C GLN A 213 17.28 5.64 1.49
N GLY A 214 17.99 6.74 1.30
CA GLY A 214 18.12 7.39 0.02
C GLY A 214 19.07 6.64 -0.92
N PRO A 215 18.92 6.81 -2.25
CA PRO A 215 19.85 6.23 -3.21
C PRO A 215 21.31 6.63 -2.96
N ARG A 216 21.60 7.83 -2.42
CA ARG A 216 22.98 8.24 -2.11
C ARG A 216 23.57 7.54 -0.89
N THR A 217 22.77 6.88 -0.07
CA THR A 217 23.28 6.19 1.13
C THR A 217 23.25 4.68 0.98
N ASP A 218 22.36 4.12 0.16
CA ASP A 218 22.14 2.67 0.14
C ASP A 218 22.10 2.01 -1.26
N SER A 219 22.21 2.79 -2.35
CA SER A 219 22.26 2.18 -3.67
C SER A 219 23.57 1.42 -3.93
N LEU A 220 23.54 0.54 -4.95
CA LEU A 220 24.74 -0.10 -5.47
C LEU A 220 25.76 0.91 -6.01
N LEU A 221 25.30 2.03 -6.58
CA LEU A 221 26.18 3.07 -7.11
C LEU A 221 27.02 3.70 -6.00
N GLU A 222 26.39 4.00 -4.86
CA GLU A 222 27.10 4.50 -3.67
C GLU A 222 28.10 3.48 -3.13
N LYS A 223 27.71 2.19 -3.12
CA LYS A 223 28.58 1.08 -2.72
C LYS A 223 29.73 0.80 -3.71
N GLY A 224 29.97 1.69 -4.67
CA GLY A 224 31.07 1.62 -5.63
C GLY A 224 30.85 0.64 -6.79
N HIS A 225 29.64 0.09 -6.94
CA HIS A 225 29.34 -0.79 -8.06
C HIS A 225 29.22 -0.01 -9.37
N LYS A 226 29.95 -0.47 -10.38
CA LYS A 226 29.90 0.10 -11.74
C LYS A 226 28.88 -0.64 -12.60
N ALA A 227 28.18 0.08 -13.48
CA ALA A 227 27.21 -0.49 -14.41
C ALA A 227 27.78 -1.63 -15.27
N ALA A 228 29.08 -1.58 -15.61
CA ALA A 228 29.78 -2.61 -16.37
C ALA A 228 29.75 -4.01 -15.71
N LYS A 229 29.54 -4.10 -14.39
CA LYS A 229 29.44 -5.37 -13.67
C LYS A 229 28.07 -6.06 -13.88
N TYR A 230 27.04 -5.30 -14.24
CA TYR A 230 25.66 -5.80 -14.38
C TYR A 230 25.17 -5.81 -15.83
N ASN A 231 25.97 -5.30 -16.76
CA ASN A 231 25.72 -5.37 -18.19
C ASN A 231 26.74 -6.35 -18.80
N PRO A 232 26.57 -7.69 -18.63
CA PRO A 232 27.42 -8.62 -19.37
C PRO A 232 27.24 -8.33 -20.86
N PRO A 233 28.30 -8.33 -21.69
CA PRO A 233 28.15 -8.20 -23.12
C PRO A 233 27.14 -9.26 -23.58
N SER A 234 26.01 -8.81 -24.11
CA SER A 234 24.98 -9.69 -24.63
C SER A 234 25.63 -10.55 -25.71
N LYS A 235 25.88 -11.82 -25.41
CA LYS A 235 26.15 -12.81 -26.45
C LYS A 235 24.85 -12.99 -27.22
N GLY A 236 24.64 -12.15 -28.23
CA GLY A 236 23.90 -12.45 -29.46
C GLY A 236 22.50 -13.06 -29.39
N VAL A 237 21.74 -12.94 -28.30
CA VAL A 237 20.35 -13.43 -28.28
C VAL A 237 19.39 -12.24 -28.18
N PRO A 238 18.57 -11.97 -29.21
CA PRO A 238 17.51 -10.99 -29.11
C PRO A 238 16.50 -11.49 -28.08
N ARG A 239 16.36 -10.78 -26.96
CA ARG A 239 15.26 -11.01 -26.02
C ARG A 239 14.01 -10.43 -26.66
N SER A 240 13.08 -11.30 -27.05
CA SER A 240 11.70 -10.93 -27.33
C SER A 240 11.14 -10.17 -26.13
N VAL A 241 10.75 -8.93 -26.37
CA VAL A 241 10.10 -8.06 -25.40
C VAL A 241 8.64 -8.50 -25.34
N ALA A 242 8.21 -8.97 -24.16
CA ALA A 242 6.80 -9.09 -23.81
C ALA A 242 6.32 -7.77 -23.21
#